data_AF-F4WXR8-F1
#
_entry.id   AF-F4WXR8-F1
#
_cell.length_a   1.000
_cell.length_b   1.000
_cell.length_c   1.000
_cell.angle_alpha   90.00
_cell.angle_beta   90.00
_cell.angle_gamma   90.00
#
_symmetry.space_group_name_H-M   'P 1'
#
loop_
_entity.id
_entity.type
_entity.pdbx_description
1 polymer ?
#
loop_
_entity_poly.entity_id
_entity_poly.type
_entity_poly.pdbx_seq_one_letter_code
_entity_poly.pdbx_strand_id
1 'polypeptide(L)'
;MFFSQDSALCRPHLKCMQPCRKQNCPIRYLKKIIYYLDSAIHTLDICLYFFTFVELAEAVIRAKNRNVVVRIILEDSMTYTDRSRLMTFCKEGIKPVVKQLDVLVHHKFVIIDNNILITGSINWTKSAFFGNFENVLITNESAIVKPFIYEFERMLTMLTDRETNFENSDIYS
;
A
#
# COMPACT_ATOMS: atom_id res chain seq x y z
N MET A 1 15.07 1.20 6.35
CA MET A 1 15.48 1.99 5.17
C MET A 1 14.99 3.42 5.40
N PHE A 2 15.83 4.42 5.20
CA PHE A 2 15.50 5.82 5.47
C PHE A 2 15.71 6.66 4.21
N PHE A 3 14.76 7.53 3.93
CA PHE A 3 14.77 8.51 2.85
C PHE A 3 15.06 9.89 3.45
N SER A 4 15.71 10.74 2.66
CA SER A 4 16.13 12.08 3.10
C SER A 4 16.10 13.06 1.93
N GLN A 5 16.49 14.32 2.16
CA GLN A 5 16.67 15.31 1.10
C GLN A 5 17.52 14.80 -0.09
N ASP A 6 18.54 13.97 0.19
CA ASP A 6 19.46 13.43 -0.83
C ASP A 6 18.79 12.43 -1.77
N SER A 7 17.63 11.90 -1.39
CA SER A 7 16.83 11.01 -2.23
C SER A 7 16.49 11.65 -3.58
N ALA A 8 16.27 12.97 -3.61
CA ALA A 8 15.90 13.71 -4.82
C ALA A 8 16.95 13.59 -5.93
N LEU A 9 18.23 13.53 -5.55
CA LEU A 9 19.37 13.39 -6.46
C LEU A 9 19.33 12.06 -7.23
N CYS A 10 18.58 11.08 -6.75
CA CYS A 10 18.43 9.78 -7.39
C CYS A 10 17.18 9.65 -8.26
N ARG A 11 16.32 10.69 -8.34
CA ARG A 11 15.10 10.66 -9.15
C ARG A 11 15.35 10.35 -10.64
N PRO A 12 16.44 10.83 -11.30
CA PRO A 12 16.72 10.48 -12.70
C PRO A 12 16.86 8.97 -12.94
N HIS A 13 17.33 8.22 -11.94
CA HIS A 13 17.53 6.77 -12.02
C HIS A 13 16.21 5.99 -12.09
N LEU A 14 15.06 6.61 -11.79
CA LEU A 14 13.75 5.96 -11.91
C LEU A 14 13.47 5.54 -13.36
N LYS A 15 13.95 6.30 -14.34
CA LYS A 15 13.74 6.02 -15.77
C LYS A 15 14.29 4.66 -16.20
N CYS A 16 15.43 4.24 -15.64
CA CYS A 16 16.10 2.99 -15.99
C CYS A 16 15.97 1.91 -14.91
N MET A 17 15.38 2.23 -13.75
CA MET A 17 15.27 1.33 -12.59
C MET A 17 16.63 0.71 -12.18
N GLN A 18 17.72 1.48 -12.33
CA GLN A 18 19.06 1.08 -11.90
C GLN A 18 19.54 1.93 -10.72
N PRO A 19 19.91 1.31 -9.58
CA PRO A 19 20.42 2.08 -8.45
C PRO A 19 21.82 2.62 -8.74
N CYS A 20 22.12 3.82 -8.24
CA CYS A 20 23.49 4.35 -8.27
C CYS A 20 24.34 3.78 -7.12
N ARG A 21 25.57 4.28 -7.00
CA ARG A 21 26.54 3.83 -5.98
C ARG A 21 26.15 4.24 -4.55
N LYS A 22 25.28 5.23 -4.35
CA LYS A 22 24.84 5.67 -3.01
C LYS A 22 24.22 4.52 -2.24
N GLN A 23 24.61 4.34 -0.97
CA GLN A 23 24.09 3.25 -0.13
C GLN A 23 22.57 3.35 0.05
N ASN A 24 22.09 4.58 0.26
CA ASN A 24 20.71 4.95 0.49
C ASN A 24 19.94 5.35 -0.77
N CYS A 25 20.36 4.89 -1.95
CA CYS A 25 19.65 5.19 -3.20
C CYS A 25 18.18 4.70 -3.12
N PRO A 26 17.17 5.58 -3.29
CA PRO A 26 15.77 5.21 -3.26
C PRO A 26 15.39 4.12 -4.27
N ILE A 27 16.07 4.05 -5.42
CA ILE A 27 15.84 2.98 -6.41
C ILE A 27 16.23 1.61 -5.84
N ARG A 28 17.28 1.53 -5.02
CA ARG A 28 17.65 0.28 -4.35
C ARG A 28 16.55 -0.16 -3.38
N TYR A 29 15.99 0.77 -2.62
CA TYR A 29 14.89 0.50 -1.69
C TYR A 29 13.61 0.12 -2.44
N LEU A 30 13.26 0.83 -3.51
CA LEU A 30 12.13 0.54 -4.37
C LEU A 30 12.22 -0.87 -4.96
N LYS A 31 13.38 -1.25 -5.52
CA LYS A 31 13.61 -2.61 -6.03
C LYS A 31 13.48 -3.67 -4.93
N LYS A 32 13.94 -3.37 -3.71
CA LYS A 32 13.78 -4.27 -2.57
C LYS A 32 12.30 -4.48 -2.22
N ILE A 33 11.50 -3.40 -2.18
CA ILE A 33 10.05 -3.50 -1.94
C ILE A 33 9.38 -4.31 -3.05
N ILE A 34 9.66 -4.00 -4.32
CA ILE A 34 9.12 -4.74 -5.47
C ILE A 34 9.47 -6.22 -5.40
N TYR A 35 10.71 -6.56 -5.06
CA TYR A 35 11.14 -7.95 -4.89
C TYR A 35 10.27 -8.71 -3.88
N TYR A 36 9.93 -8.11 -2.74
CA TYR A 36 9.04 -8.74 -1.75
C TYR A 36 7.60 -8.86 -2.24
N LEU A 37 7.07 -7.88 -2.97
CA LEU A 37 5.75 -7.99 -3.60
C LEU A 37 5.71 -9.09 -4.66
N ASP A 38 6.78 -9.23 -5.44
CA ASP A 38 6.93 -10.27 -6.44
C ASP A 38 7.18 -11.66 -5.83
N SER A 39 7.63 -11.75 -4.58
CA SER A 39 7.80 -13.03 -3.89
C SER A 39 6.54 -13.59 -3.25
N ALA A 40 5.43 -12.84 -3.22
CA ALA A 40 4.15 -13.30 -2.65
C ALA A 40 3.63 -14.55 -3.37
N ILE A 41 3.16 -15.54 -2.61
CA ILE A 41 2.66 -16.83 -3.12
C ILE A 41 1.16 -17.01 -2.86
N HIS A 42 0.66 -16.59 -1.70
CA HIS A 42 -0.70 -16.87 -1.23
C HIS A 42 -1.52 -15.59 -1.05
N THR A 43 -1.02 -14.63 -0.28
CA THR A 43 -1.77 -13.41 0.06
C THR A 43 -0.92 -12.15 0.00
N LEU A 44 -1.58 -11.06 -0.35
CA LEU A 44 -1.02 -9.71 -0.31
C LEU A 44 -2.07 -8.75 0.22
N ASP A 45 -1.89 -8.32 1.46
CA ASP A 45 -2.81 -7.43 2.16
C ASP A 45 -2.20 -6.04 2.29
N ILE A 46 -2.85 -5.05 1.70
CA ILE A 46 -2.30 -3.71 1.52
C ILE A 46 -3.22 -2.71 2.20
N CYS A 47 -2.70 -1.94 3.16
CA CYS A 47 -3.42 -0.83 3.78
C CYS A 47 -2.60 0.45 3.62
N LEU A 48 -3.05 1.36 2.75
CA LEU A 48 -2.29 2.55 2.37
C LEU A 48 -3.16 3.80 2.37
N TYR A 49 -2.67 4.84 3.03
CA TYR A 49 -3.24 6.18 2.95
C TYR A 49 -3.18 6.78 1.55
N PHE A 50 -2.06 6.68 0.83
CA PHE A 50 -1.98 7.21 -0.53
C PHE A 50 -1.10 6.38 -1.45
N PHE A 51 -1.67 5.99 -2.60
CA PHE A 51 -1.04 5.10 -3.56
C PHE A 51 -1.15 5.68 -4.98
N THR A 52 -0.04 6.22 -5.49
CA THR A 52 0.10 6.76 -6.86
C THR A 52 1.31 6.20 -7.62
N PHE A 53 2.19 5.43 -6.97
CA PHE A 53 3.43 4.93 -7.57
C PHE A 53 3.15 3.78 -8.56
N VAL A 54 3.44 3.99 -9.84
CA VAL A 54 3.08 3.06 -10.93
C VAL A 54 3.79 1.73 -10.79
N GLU A 55 5.10 1.75 -10.59
CA GLU A 55 5.97 0.59 -10.53
C GLU A 55 5.61 -0.37 -9.37
N LEU A 56 5.06 0.18 -8.27
CA LEU A 56 4.54 -0.61 -7.16
C LEU A 56 3.15 -1.18 -7.47
N ALA A 57 2.28 -0.42 -8.12
CA ALA A 57 0.97 -0.92 -8.55
C ALA A 57 1.11 -2.07 -9.56
N GLU A 58 2.05 -1.97 -10.50
CA GLU A 58 2.37 -3.05 -11.43
C GLU A 58 2.85 -4.31 -10.71
N ALA A 59 3.64 -4.19 -9.63
CA ALA A 59 4.05 -5.34 -8.82
C ALA A 59 2.86 -6.02 -8.12
N VAL A 60 1.91 -5.23 -7.61
CA VAL A 60 0.66 -5.76 -7.03
C VAL A 60 -0.18 -6.48 -8.09
N ILE A 61 -0.30 -5.92 -9.29
CA ILE A 61 -1.03 -6.54 -10.41
C ILE A 61 -0.34 -7.83 -10.85
N ARG A 62 1.00 -7.87 -10.91
CA ARG A 62 1.75 -9.10 -11.18
C ARG A 62 1.46 -10.17 -10.13
N ALA A 63 1.37 -9.82 -8.85
CA ALA A 63 1.00 -10.77 -7.80
C ALA A 63 -0.40 -11.36 -8.05
N LYS A 64 -1.40 -10.51 -8.32
CA LYS A 64 -2.75 -10.97 -8.68
C LYS A 64 -2.74 -11.89 -9.91
N ASN A 65 -1.95 -11.57 -10.93
CA ASN A 65 -1.84 -12.39 -12.15
C ASN A 65 -1.15 -13.75 -11.92
N ARG A 66 -0.42 -13.91 -10.81
CA ARG A 66 0.09 -15.20 -10.31
C ARG A 66 -0.91 -15.94 -9.41
N ASN A 67 -2.16 -15.47 -9.33
CA ASN A 67 -3.22 -15.98 -8.46
C ASN A 67 -2.99 -15.78 -6.96
N VAL A 68 -2.16 -14.81 -6.57
CA VAL A 68 -2.09 -14.34 -5.18
C VAL A 68 -3.39 -13.63 -4.84
N VAL A 69 -3.96 -13.92 -3.66
CA VAL A 69 -5.13 -13.19 -3.16
C VAL A 69 -4.71 -11.80 -2.73
N VAL A 70 -5.15 -10.78 -3.47
CA VAL A 70 -4.81 -9.37 -3.19
C VAL A 70 -6.00 -8.67 -2.55
N ARG A 71 -5.83 -8.16 -1.33
CA ARG A 71 -6.82 -7.34 -0.62
C ARG A 71 -6.23 -5.97 -0.35
N ILE A 72 -6.98 -4.91 -0.65
CA ILE A 72 -6.47 -3.54 -0.53
C ILE A 72 -7.48 -2.70 0.23
N ILE A 73 -7.02 -1.95 1.22
CA ILE A 73 -7.75 -0.86 1.88
C ILE A 73 -7.05 0.45 1.55
N LEU A 74 -7.78 1.43 1.03
CA LEU A 74 -7.27 2.77 0.73
C LEU A 74 -8.07 3.84 1.47
N GLU A 75 -7.42 4.94 1.81
CA GLU A 75 -8.09 6.14 2.33
C GLU A 75 -8.91 6.82 1.23
N ASP A 76 -10.19 7.00 1.51
CA ASP A 76 -11.21 7.53 0.59
C ASP A 76 -10.87 8.90 0.03
N SER A 77 -10.53 9.85 0.92
CA SER A 77 -10.22 11.23 0.52
C SER A 77 -9.04 11.33 -0.46
N MET A 78 -8.11 10.37 -0.43
CA MET A 78 -6.95 10.33 -1.31
C MET A 78 -7.23 9.64 -2.66
N THR A 79 -8.37 8.96 -2.79
CA THR A 79 -8.73 8.25 -4.02
C THR A 79 -9.32 9.14 -5.10
N TYR A 80 -9.89 10.30 -4.74
CA TYR A 80 -10.48 11.26 -5.68
C TYR A 80 -9.47 11.95 -6.61
N THR A 81 -8.18 11.79 -6.34
CA THR A 81 -7.14 12.33 -7.23
C THR A 81 -6.97 11.42 -8.46
N ASP A 82 -6.89 11.99 -9.67
CA ASP A 82 -6.65 11.23 -10.91
C ASP A 82 -5.35 10.40 -10.89
N ARG A 83 -4.44 10.74 -9.97
CA ARG A 83 -3.16 10.05 -9.78
C ARG A 83 -3.30 8.79 -8.94
N SER A 84 -4.38 8.63 -8.17
CA SER A 84 -4.69 7.41 -7.41
C SER A 84 -4.60 6.18 -8.32
N ARG A 85 -4.21 5.05 -7.75
CA ARG A 85 -4.20 3.74 -8.45
C ARG A 85 -5.50 2.96 -8.28
N LEU A 86 -6.50 3.52 -7.59
CA LEU A 86 -7.81 2.90 -7.40
C LEU A 86 -8.40 2.38 -8.73
N MET A 87 -8.57 3.26 -9.72
CA MET A 87 -9.16 2.87 -11.00
C MET A 87 -8.29 1.90 -11.80
N THR A 88 -6.97 1.93 -11.63
CA THR A 88 -6.07 0.92 -12.21
C THR A 88 -6.37 -0.45 -11.62
N PHE A 89 -6.50 -0.57 -10.30
CA PHE A 89 -6.83 -1.83 -9.64
C PHE A 89 -8.21 -2.35 -10.04
N CYS A 90 -9.23 -1.49 -10.08
CA CYS A 90 -10.58 -1.87 -10.50
C CYS A 90 -10.59 -2.46 -11.92
N LYS A 91 -9.85 -1.87 -12.86
CA LYS A 91 -9.73 -2.38 -14.24
C LYS A 91 -9.05 -3.75 -14.32
N GLU A 92 -8.13 -4.04 -13.42
CA GLU A 92 -7.43 -5.32 -13.33
C GLU A 92 -8.20 -6.39 -12.52
N GLY A 93 -9.42 -6.07 -12.08
CA GLY A 93 -10.28 -6.96 -11.30
C GLY A 93 -9.94 -7.03 -9.81
N ILE A 94 -9.08 -6.14 -9.31
CA ILE A 94 -8.86 -5.96 -7.88
C ILE A 94 -9.87 -4.92 -7.39
N LYS A 95 -10.58 -5.22 -6.30
CA LYS A 95 -11.57 -4.30 -5.72
C LYS A 95 -11.06 -3.76 -4.38
N PRO A 96 -10.31 -2.63 -4.36
CA PRO A 96 -9.93 -2.00 -3.12
C PRO A 96 -11.17 -1.59 -2.31
N VAL A 97 -11.12 -1.81 -1.00
CA VAL A 97 -12.09 -1.30 -0.04
C VAL A 97 -11.75 0.15 0.25
N VAL A 98 -12.72 1.02 -0.01
CA VAL A 98 -12.63 2.46 0.17
C VAL A 98 -13.93 2.90 0.84
N LYS A 99 -13.84 3.59 1.97
CA LYS A 99 -15.02 4.01 2.74
C LYS A 99 -14.79 5.40 3.31
N GLN A 100 -15.77 6.27 3.11
CA GLN A 100 -15.82 7.57 3.78
C GLN A 100 -16.06 7.37 5.27
N LEU A 101 -15.19 7.94 6.09
CA LEU A 101 -15.24 7.89 7.55
C LEU A 101 -14.95 9.30 8.09
N ASP A 102 -15.36 9.59 9.32
CA ASP A 102 -15.00 10.85 10.01
C ASP A 102 -13.51 10.90 10.43
N VAL A 103 -12.81 9.77 10.30
CA VAL A 103 -11.40 9.61 10.64
C VAL A 103 -10.64 8.96 9.50
N LEU A 104 -9.34 9.25 9.39
CA LEU A 104 -8.51 8.78 8.28
C LEU A 104 -7.96 7.36 8.50
N VAL A 105 -7.98 6.56 7.44
CA VAL A 105 -7.14 5.36 7.32
C VAL A 105 -5.71 5.80 6.98
N HIS A 106 -4.97 6.25 8.00
CA HIS A 106 -3.63 6.80 7.81
C HIS A 106 -2.49 5.75 7.86
N HIS A 107 -2.83 4.46 7.82
CA HIS A 107 -1.85 3.39 7.78
C HIS A 107 -1.05 3.35 6.47
N LYS A 108 0.19 2.88 6.54
CA LYS A 108 1.01 2.51 5.38
C LYS A 108 1.71 1.18 5.68
N PHE A 109 1.04 0.09 5.39
CA PHE A 109 1.63 -1.23 5.53
C PHE A 109 1.17 -2.21 4.46
N VAL A 110 1.97 -3.25 4.27
CA VAL A 110 1.68 -4.40 3.43
C VAL A 110 2.08 -5.66 4.18
N ILE A 111 1.22 -6.66 4.16
CA ILE A 111 1.48 -7.99 4.69
C ILE A 111 1.53 -8.96 3.51
N ILE A 112 2.59 -9.76 3.46
CA ILE A 112 2.82 -10.77 2.43
C ILE A 112 2.78 -12.12 3.11
N ASP A 113 1.91 -13.01 2.61
CA ASP A 113 1.76 -14.40 3.02
C ASP A 113 1.63 -14.57 4.55
N ASN A 114 1.00 -13.60 5.24
CA ASN A 114 0.87 -13.56 6.70
C ASN A 114 2.19 -13.71 7.47
N ASN A 115 3.33 -13.40 6.84
CA ASN A 115 4.65 -13.69 7.38
C ASN A 115 5.63 -12.52 7.26
N ILE A 116 5.47 -11.66 6.25
CA ILE A 116 6.36 -10.51 6.03
C ILE A 116 5.53 -9.23 6.12
N LEU A 117 6.01 -8.28 6.91
CA LEU A 117 5.45 -6.93 7.03
C LEU A 117 6.39 -5.92 6.37
N ILE A 118 5.84 -5.08 5.49
CA ILE A 118 6.44 -3.84 5.02
C ILE A 118 5.65 -2.70 5.65
N THR A 119 6.26 -1.82 6.43
CA THR A 119 5.57 -0.69 7.05
C THR A 119 6.49 0.51 7.27
N GLY A 120 5.94 1.68 7.54
CA GLY A 120 6.68 2.88 7.89
C GLY A 120 5.83 4.13 7.74
N SER A 121 6.49 5.29 7.58
CA SER A 121 5.81 6.56 7.32
C SER A 121 5.45 6.74 5.83
N ILE A 122 6.10 5.98 4.94
CA ILE A 122 6.07 6.25 3.49
C ILE A 122 4.70 6.00 2.87
N ASN A 123 4.15 7.02 2.22
CA ASN A 123 3.09 6.82 1.24
C ASN A 123 3.68 6.28 -0.07
N TRP A 124 2.93 5.50 -0.83
CA TRP A 124 3.42 4.96 -2.10
C TRP A 124 3.25 5.98 -3.22
N THR A 125 4.06 7.03 -3.17
CA THR A 125 4.06 8.16 -4.12
C THR A 125 5.48 8.54 -4.52
N LYS A 126 5.66 9.12 -5.71
CA LYS A 126 6.99 9.58 -6.15
C LYS A 126 7.57 10.66 -5.23
N SER A 127 6.74 11.54 -4.65
CA SER A 127 7.22 12.54 -3.71
C SER A 127 7.78 11.92 -2.43
N ALA A 128 7.14 10.88 -1.89
CA ALA A 128 7.63 10.26 -0.65
C ALA A 128 8.99 9.55 -0.85
N PHE A 129 9.18 8.87 -1.99
CA PHE A 129 10.45 8.18 -2.30
C PHE A 129 11.61 9.13 -2.62
N PHE A 130 11.34 10.33 -3.13
CA PHE A 130 12.38 11.20 -3.68
C PHE A 130 12.43 12.61 -3.08
N GLY A 131 11.50 13.01 -2.21
CA GLY A 131 11.39 14.39 -1.72
C GLY A 131 11.19 14.54 -0.22
N ASN A 132 10.84 13.47 0.49
CA ASN A 132 10.51 13.52 1.90
C ASN A 132 11.55 12.79 2.77
N PHE A 133 11.60 13.18 4.05
CA PHE A 133 12.14 12.30 5.08
C PHE A 133 11.10 11.24 5.42
N GLU A 134 11.41 9.99 5.12
CA GLU A 134 10.50 8.85 5.30
C GLU A 134 11.29 7.65 5.80
N ASN A 135 10.59 6.65 6.34
CA ASN A 135 11.17 5.36 6.65
C ASN A 135 10.32 4.20 6.11
N VAL A 136 11.02 3.09 5.88
CA VAL A 136 10.43 1.76 5.63
C VAL A 136 11.18 0.72 6.44
N LEU A 137 10.42 -0.06 7.19
CA LEU A 137 10.82 -1.30 7.82
C LEU A 137 10.26 -2.47 6.99
N ILE A 138 11.09 -3.50 6.80
CA ILE A 138 10.65 -4.80 6.30
C ILE A 138 11.10 -5.82 7.34
N THR A 139 10.17 -6.63 7.84
CA THR A 139 10.43 -7.60 8.90
C THR A 139 9.57 -8.85 8.73
N ASN A 140 10.09 -9.99 9.16
CA ASN A 140 9.37 -11.25 9.32
C ASN A 140 9.28 -11.67 10.80
N GLU A 141 9.58 -10.76 11.72
CA GLU A 141 9.47 -11.01 13.15
C GLU A 141 8.00 -11.15 13.54
N SER A 142 7.59 -12.38 13.85
CA SER A 142 6.19 -12.74 14.08
C SER A 142 5.49 -11.90 15.15
N ALA A 143 6.22 -11.46 16.17
CA ALA A 143 5.73 -10.60 17.24
C ALA A 143 5.31 -9.20 16.74
N ILE A 144 5.90 -8.73 15.63
CA ILE A 144 5.55 -7.47 14.97
C ILE A 144 4.51 -7.72 13.87
N VAL A 145 4.61 -8.82 13.11
CA VAL A 145 3.71 -9.08 11.98
C VAL A 145 2.28 -9.39 12.43
N LYS A 146 2.09 -10.21 13.48
CA LYS A 146 0.76 -10.67 13.91
C LYS A 146 -0.22 -9.54 14.25
N PRO A 147 0.16 -8.50 15.02
CA PRO A 147 -0.73 -7.36 15.28
C PRO A 147 -1.24 -6.67 14.01
N PHE A 148 -0.42 -6.56 12.97
CA PHE A 148 -0.85 -5.96 11.69
C PHE A 148 -1.83 -6.85 10.93
N ILE A 149 -1.65 -8.18 10.98
CA ILE A 149 -2.64 -9.13 10.42
C ILE A 149 -3.98 -8.94 11.11
N TYR A 150 -4.00 -8.95 12.45
CA TYR A 150 -5.23 -8.78 13.21
C TYR A 150 -5.92 -7.44 12.93
N GLU A 151 -5.14 -6.36 12.84
CA GLU A 151 -5.70 -5.05 12.54
C GLU A 151 -6.24 -4.97 11.10
N PHE A 152 -5.54 -5.57 10.13
CA PHE A 152 -6.02 -5.61 8.75
C PHE A 152 -7.35 -6.35 8.65
N GLU A 153 -7.47 -7.53 9.26
CA GLU A 153 -8.73 -8.29 9.27
C GLU A 153 -9.84 -7.50 9.96
N ARG A 154 -9.56 -6.94 11.15
CA ARG A 154 -10.54 -6.13 11.90
C ARG A 154 -11.06 -4.96 11.07
N MET A 155 -10.17 -4.22 10.42
CA MET A 155 -10.53 -3.12 9.54
C MET A 155 -11.32 -3.60 8.33
N LEU A 156 -10.86 -4.67 7.66
CA LEU A 156 -11.51 -5.18 6.47
C LEU A 156 -12.96 -5.56 6.76
N THR A 157 -13.21 -6.37 7.79
CA THR A 157 -14.54 -6.74 8.27
C THR A 157 -15.40 -5.50 8.59
N MET A 158 -14.87 -4.57 9.39
CA MET A 158 -15.60 -3.35 9.76
C MET A 158 -16.02 -2.50 8.56
N LEU A 159 -15.18 -2.44 7.52
CA LEU A 159 -15.42 -1.61 6.33
C LEU A 159 -16.31 -2.28 5.29
N THR A 160 -16.35 -3.62 5.26
CA THR A 160 -17.23 -4.38 4.35
C THR A 160 -18.62 -4.64 4.92
N ASP A 161 -18.77 -4.77 6.25
CA ASP A 161 -20.03 -5.21 6.86
C ASP A 161 -21.09 -4.10 6.99
N ARG A 162 -20.72 -2.82 6.83
CA ARG A 162 -21.64 -1.67 7.02
C ARG A 162 -22.59 -1.40 5.84
N GLU A 163 -22.83 -2.36 4.95
CA GLU A 163 -23.87 -2.27 3.92
C GLU A 163 -25.28 -2.62 4.44
N THR A 164 -25.45 -3.05 5.70
CA THR A 164 -26.74 -3.55 6.23
C THR A 164 -27.50 -2.66 7.21
N ASN A 165 -27.04 -1.45 7.56
CA ASN A 165 -27.67 -0.64 8.63
C ASN A 165 -28.20 0.75 8.23
N PHE A 166 -28.51 1.00 6.95
CA PHE A 166 -29.14 2.27 6.53
C PHE A 166 -30.48 2.14 5.79
N GLU A 167 -31.10 0.95 5.78
CA GLU A 167 -32.52 0.81 5.45
C GLU A 167 -33.29 0.55 6.75
N ASN A 168 -33.64 1.61 7.50
CA ASN A 168 -34.76 1.66 8.49
C ASN A 168 -34.72 2.94 9.35
N SER A 169 -34.64 4.13 8.73
CA SER A 169 -34.85 5.38 9.47
C SER A 169 -35.69 6.44 8.74
N ASP A 170 -36.51 6.04 7.75
CA ASP A 170 -37.49 6.93 7.10
C ASP A 170 -38.93 6.40 7.23
N ILE A 171 -39.28 5.93 8.43
CA ILE A 171 -40.69 5.84 8.85
C ILE A 171 -40.74 6.52 10.22
N TYR A 172 -41.31 7.73 10.23
CA TYR A 172 -41.71 8.60 11.35
C TYR A 172 -41.13 10.01 11.25
N SER A 173 -41.59 10.75 10.24
CA SER A 173 -41.96 12.19 10.34
C SER A 173 -42.62 12.65 9.05
#